data_AF-A0A853AJN0-F1
#
_entry.id   AF-A0A853AJN0-F1
#
_cell.length_a   1.000
_cell.length_b   1.000
_cell.length_c   1.000
_cell.angle_alpha   90.00
_cell.angle_beta   90.00
_cell.angle_gamma   90.00
#
_symmetry.space_group_name_H-M   'P 1'
#
loop_
_entity.id
_entity.type
_entity.pdbx_description
1 polymer ?
#
loop_
_entity_poly.entity_id
_entity_poly.type
_entity_poly.pdbx_seq_one_letter_code
_entity_poly.pdbx_strand_id
1 'polypeptide(L)'
;MRNGHEMRWGGLAGAASLVLAVIASILLRGAPQAGESTTAIASYLFFSRGAIMTAVVLAAAAVVLFMWFGATLATAFRLADPDSDAPAVVLGGFAISATTGFLTTAVFGGVVQTLATYPVLLSLASVPYSALVVVRTLAGLTLALPLAACAVAVLRTEAFPKWVGWFSGFVALVRVLGALTVISGAGVLAPDSVLASSVPNALTAVWLLVMSGLLVREHLPVLGPQRRGAVV
;
A
#
# COMPACT_ATOMS: atom_id res chain seq x y z
N MET A 1 -22.15 -14.32 17.84
CA MET A 1 -22.27 -14.71 16.41
C MET A 1 -22.32 -13.51 15.43
N ARG A 2 -21.79 -12.31 15.75
CA ARG A 2 -21.92 -11.11 14.87
C ARG A 2 -20.65 -10.71 14.10
N ASN A 3 -19.46 -11.12 14.54
CA ASN A 3 -18.18 -10.54 14.08
C ASN A 3 -17.70 -11.08 12.71
N GLY A 4 -18.25 -12.21 12.23
CA GLY A 4 -17.79 -12.83 10.98
C GLY A 4 -18.14 -12.05 9.72
N HIS A 5 -19.19 -11.21 9.74
CA HIS A 5 -19.53 -10.38 8.59
C HIS A 5 -18.57 -9.19 8.44
N GLU A 6 -18.16 -8.57 9.55
CA GLU A 6 -17.27 -7.40 9.54
C GLU A 6 -15.88 -7.74 8.98
N MET A 7 -15.35 -8.92 9.29
CA MET A 7 -14.04 -9.37 8.78
C MET A 7 -14.06 -9.67 7.28
N ARG A 8 -15.18 -10.22 6.78
CA ARG A 8 -15.38 -10.46 5.34
C ARG A 8 -15.40 -9.15 4.55
N TRP A 9 -16.07 -8.12 5.07
CA TRP A 9 -16.06 -6.79 4.45
C TRP A 9 -14.65 -6.19 4.44
N GLY A 10 -13.85 -6.42 5.48
CA GLY A 10 -12.44 -6.06 5.51
C GLY A 10 -11.62 -6.72 4.41
N GLY A 11 -11.76 -8.04 4.24
CA GLY A 11 -11.10 -8.77 3.16
C GLY A 11 -11.52 -8.29 1.77
N LEU A 12 -12.82 -8.05 1.55
CA LEU A 12 -13.35 -7.46 0.30
C LEU A 12 -12.83 -6.04 0.06
N ALA A 13 -12.70 -5.22 1.10
CA ALA A 13 -12.11 -3.88 1.00
C ALA A 13 -10.66 -3.96 0.51
N GLY A 14 -9.86 -4.91 1.00
CA GLY A 14 -8.49 -5.11 0.53
C GLY A 14 -8.43 -5.55 -0.95
N ALA A 15 -9.33 -6.44 -1.38
CA ALA A 15 -9.42 -6.86 -2.78
C ALA A 15 -9.87 -5.71 -3.69
N ALA A 16 -10.87 -4.94 -3.27
CA ALA A 16 -11.34 -3.76 -4.00
C ALA A 16 -10.25 -2.68 -4.07
N SER A 17 -9.50 -2.46 -2.99
CA SER A 17 -8.33 -1.59 -2.97
C SER A 17 -7.31 -2.00 -4.03
N LEU A 18 -6.97 -3.29 -4.09
CA LEU A 18 -6.05 -3.82 -5.09
C LEU A 18 -6.55 -3.58 -6.52
N VAL A 19 -7.82 -3.87 -6.80
CA VAL A 19 -8.41 -3.68 -8.13
C VAL A 19 -8.34 -2.20 -8.55
N LEU A 20 -8.72 -1.28 -7.67
CA LEU A 20 -8.65 0.16 -7.95
C LEU A 20 -7.21 0.62 -8.17
N ALA A 21 -6.26 0.15 -7.36
CA ALA A 21 -4.84 0.47 -7.52
C ALA A 21 -4.27 -0.05 -8.85
N VAL A 22 -4.67 -1.25 -9.28
CA VAL A 22 -4.28 -1.82 -10.58
C VAL A 22 -4.86 -1.01 -11.73
N ILE A 23 -6.15 -0.64 -11.67
CA ILE A 23 -6.78 0.19 -12.71
C ILE A 23 -6.09 1.57 -12.77
N ALA A 24 -5.83 2.21 -11.63
CA ALA A 24 -5.10 3.47 -11.58
C ALA A 24 -3.70 3.35 -12.20
N SER A 25 -2.98 2.25 -11.93
CA SER A 25 -1.66 1.99 -12.50
C SER A 25 -1.71 1.76 -14.03
N ILE A 26 -2.76 1.11 -14.52
CA ILE A 26 -2.96 0.91 -15.97
C ILE A 26 -3.25 2.24 -16.67
N LEU A 27 -4.04 3.12 -16.06
CA LEU A 27 -4.34 4.44 -16.61
C LEU A 27 -3.08 5.33 -16.72
N LEU A 28 -2.11 5.13 -15.83
CA LEU A 28 -0.82 5.84 -15.85
C LEU A 28 0.25 5.13 -16.69
N ARG A 29 -0.12 4.10 -17.48
CA ARG A 29 0.83 3.40 -18.35
C ARG A 29 1.40 4.38 -19.39
N GLY A 30 2.70 4.30 -19.61
CA GLY A 30 3.41 5.23 -20.51
C GLY A 30 3.82 6.55 -19.85
N ALA A 31 3.70 6.67 -18.52
CA ALA A 31 4.32 7.77 -17.79
C ALA A 31 5.85 7.78 -18.05
N PRO A 32 6.43 8.96 -18.37
CA PRO A 32 7.85 9.08 -18.65
C PRO A 32 8.68 8.82 -17.39
N GLN A 33 9.90 8.32 -17.55
CA GLN A 33 10.80 8.16 -16.42
C GLN A 33 11.27 9.52 -15.88
N ALA A 34 11.64 9.58 -14.60
CA ALA A 34 12.16 10.82 -13.99
C ALA A 34 13.38 11.42 -14.71
N GLY A 35 14.17 10.58 -15.41
CA GLY A 35 15.34 11.00 -16.19
C GLY A 35 15.03 11.45 -17.62
N GLU A 36 13.78 11.38 -18.07
CA GLU A 36 13.40 11.82 -19.41
C GLU A 36 13.38 13.35 -19.54
N SER A 37 13.39 13.82 -20.80
CA SER A 37 13.39 15.26 -21.08
C SER A 37 12.17 15.97 -20.47
N THR A 38 12.38 17.21 -20.01
CA THR A 38 11.29 18.06 -19.51
C THR A 38 10.14 18.18 -20.51
N THR A 39 10.44 18.22 -21.81
CA THR A 39 9.43 18.26 -22.88
C THR A 39 8.56 17.00 -22.91
N ALA A 40 9.14 15.81 -22.72
CA ALA A 40 8.40 14.55 -22.66
C ALA A 40 7.47 14.51 -21.43
N ILE A 41 7.99 14.91 -20.26
CA ILE A 41 7.20 15.00 -19.02
C ILE A 41 6.05 16.00 -19.18
N ALA A 42 6.33 17.21 -19.66
CA ALA A 42 5.32 18.24 -19.87
C ALA A 42 4.23 17.79 -20.87
N SER A 43 4.63 17.15 -21.97
CA SER A 43 3.70 16.63 -22.97
C SER A 43 2.79 15.55 -22.37
N TYR A 44 3.34 14.61 -21.62
CA TYR A 44 2.55 13.57 -20.95
C TYR A 44 1.54 14.17 -19.97
N LEU A 45 1.98 15.07 -19.08
CA LEU A 45 1.11 15.69 -18.08
C LEU A 45 -0.02 16.50 -18.72
N PHE A 46 0.23 17.12 -19.87
CA PHE A 46 -0.76 17.89 -20.61
C PHE A 46 -1.76 16.98 -21.35
N PHE A 47 -1.29 16.05 -22.18
CA PHE A 47 -2.14 15.22 -23.02
C PHE A 47 -2.86 14.10 -22.25
N SER A 48 -2.28 13.60 -21.17
CA SER A 48 -2.85 12.52 -20.35
C SER A 48 -3.61 13.02 -19.13
N ARG A 49 -3.86 14.33 -19.00
CA ARG A 49 -4.49 14.95 -17.83
C ARG A 49 -5.76 14.22 -17.37
N GLY A 50 -6.68 13.90 -18.30
CA GLY A 50 -7.93 13.22 -17.98
C GLY A 50 -7.68 11.86 -17.31
N ALA A 51 -6.82 11.04 -17.91
CA ALA A 51 -6.43 9.74 -17.38
C ALA A 51 -5.72 9.87 -16.03
N ILE A 52 -4.85 10.88 -15.87
CA ILE A 52 -4.15 11.16 -14.60
C ILE A 52 -5.14 11.50 -13.50
N MET A 53 -6.11 12.39 -13.74
CA MET A 53 -7.10 12.78 -12.73
C MET A 53 -7.99 11.60 -12.32
N THR A 54 -8.41 10.77 -13.29
CA THR A 54 -9.12 9.53 -12.98
C THR A 54 -8.26 8.59 -12.14
N ALA A 55 -6.99 8.41 -12.49
CA ALA A 55 -6.06 7.58 -11.72
C ALA A 55 -5.85 8.11 -10.29
N VAL A 56 -5.77 9.43 -10.10
CA VAL A 56 -5.65 10.08 -8.78
C VAL A 56 -6.87 9.77 -7.91
N VAL A 57 -8.09 9.90 -8.44
CA VAL A 57 -9.32 9.57 -7.69
C VAL A 57 -9.37 8.09 -7.33
N LEU A 58 -9.07 7.21 -8.28
CA LEU A 58 -9.06 5.76 -8.05
C LEU A 58 -7.98 5.35 -7.04
N ALA A 59 -6.79 5.93 -7.11
CA ALA A 59 -5.72 5.68 -6.15
C ALA A 59 -6.08 6.19 -4.75
N ALA A 60 -6.70 7.37 -4.63
CA ALA A 60 -7.18 7.87 -3.35
C ALA A 60 -8.25 6.95 -2.74
N ALA A 61 -9.21 6.48 -3.54
CA ALA A 61 -10.21 5.50 -3.10
C ALA A 61 -9.56 4.16 -2.71
N ALA A 62 -8.57 3.69 -3.46
CA ALA A 62 -7.80 2.49 -3.13
C ALA A 62 -7.12 2.61 -1.76
N VAL A 63 -6.54 3.78 -1.45
CA VAL A 63 -5.89 4.06 -0.15
C VAL A 63 -6.89 4.01 1.01
N VAL A 64 -8.09 4.57 0.84
CA VAL A 64 -9.14 4.52 1.88
C VAL A 64 -9.56 3.07 2.16
N LEU A 65 -9.77 2.27 1.11
CA LEU A 65 -10.09 0.86 1.25
C LEU A 65 -8.94 0.03 1.83
N PHE A 66 -7.69 0.39 1.51
CA PHE A 66 -6.50 -0.21 2.11
C PHE A 66 -6.42 0.04 3.62
N MET A 67 -6.76 1.25 4.06
CA MET A 67 -6.85 1.59 5.48
C MET A 67 -7.94 0.79 6.19
N TRP A 68 -9.12 0.65 5.56
CA TRP A 68 -10.19 -0.19 6.11
C TRP A 68 -9.72 -1.65 6.25
N PHE A 69 -9.12 -2.22 5.22
CA PHE A 69 -8.51 -3.54 5.29
C PHE A 69 -7.51 -3.67 6.46
N GLY A 70 -6.60 -2.71 6.61
CA GLY A 70 -5.65 -2.66 7.73
C GLY A 70 -6.30 -2.64 9.11
N ALA A 71 -7.37 -1.85 9.28
CA ALA A 71 -8.14 -1.79 10.52
C ALA A 71 -8.83 -3.12 10.85
N THR A 72 -9.35 -3.82 9.83
CA THR A 72 -9.94 -5.15 10.03
C THR A 72 -8.89 -6.19 10.41
N LEU A 73 -7.70 -6.11 9.83
CA LEU A 73 -6.60 -7.02 10.12
C LEU A 73 -6.05 -6.81 11.54
N ALA A 74 -5.87 -5.55 11.96
CA ALA A 74 -5.53 -5.22 13.35
C ALA A 74 -6.60 -5.76 14.32
N THR A 75 -7.89 -5.64 13.96
CA THR A 75 -8.98 -6.19 14.78
C THR A 75 -8.90 -7.73 14.86
N ALA A 76 -8.59 -8.41 13.76
CA ALA A 76 -8.40 -9.86 13.75
C ALA A 76 -7.29 -10.30 14.71
N PHE A 77 -6.13 -9.63 14.67
CA PHE A 77 -5.02 -9.92 15.58
C PHE A 77 -5.35 -9.64 17.04
N ARG A 78 -6.10 -8.57 17.33
CA ARG A 78 -6.54 -8.23 18.70
C ARG A 78 -7.52 -9.27 19.25
N LEU A 79 -8.36 -9.85 18.40
CA LEU A 79 -9.27 -10.92 18.81
C LEU A 79 -8.53 -12.24 19.08
N ALA A 80 -7.39 -12.47 18.41
CA ALA A 80 -6.57 -13.65 18.60
C ALA A 80 -5.68 -13.56 19.86
N ASP A 81 -5.15 -12.38 20.18
CA ASP A 81 -4.31 -12.13 21.36
C ASP A 81 -4.64 -10.75 21.98
N PRO A 82 -5.57 -10.69 22.95
CA PRO A 82 -6.01 -9.43 23.57
C PRO A 82 -4.94 -8.71 24.39
N ASP A 83 -3.91 -9.42 24.86
CA ASP A 83 -2.86 -8.89 25.71
C ASP A 83 -1.64 -8.39 24.90
N SER A 84 -1.74 -8.38 23.56
CA SER A 84 -0.66 -7.99 22.66
C SER A 84 -0.81 -6.58 22.12
N ASP A 85 0.31 -5.85 22.06
CA ASP A 85 0.40 -4.54 21.42
C ASP A 85 0.57 -4.62 19.89
N ALA A 86 0.82 -5.81 19.33
CA ALA A 86 1.04 -6.00 17.89
C ALA A 86 -0.11 -5.46 17.00
N PRO A 87 -1.40 -5.62 17.36
CA PRO A 87 -2.52 -5.00 16.63
C PRO A 87 -2.43 -3.49 16.51
N ALA A 88 -1.96 -2.80 17.56
CA ALA A 88 -1.81 -1.34 17.55
C ALA A 88 -0.70 -0.91 16.58
N VAL A 89 0.41 -1.65 16.54
CA VAL A 89 1.50 -1.42 15.58
C VAL A 89 1.05 -1.67 14.14
N VAL A 90 0.25 -2.73 13.91
CA VAL A 90 -0.35 -3.00 12.59
C VAL A 90 -1.22 -1.81 12.17
N LEU A 91 -2.16 -1.38 13.01
CA LEU A 91 -3.04 -0.25 12.70
C LEU A 91 -2.24 1.04 12.45
N GLY A 92 -1.25 1.34 13.29
CA GLY A 92 -0.37 2.50 13.13
C GLY A 92 0.41 2.47 11.81
N GLY A 93 0.95 1.31 11.42
CA GLY A 93 1.64 1.12 10.15
C GLY A 93 0.73 1.37 8.95
N PHE A 94 -0.51 0.88 9.00
CA PHE A 94 -1.50 1.13 7.95
C PHE A 94 -1.92 2.60 7.91
N ALA A 95 -2.12 3.25 9.06
CA ALA A 95 -2.46 4.66 9.13
C ALA A 95 -1.37 5.56 8.54
N ILE A 96 -0.10 5.29 8.86
CA ILE A 96 1.04 6.01 8.28
C ILE A 96 1.11 5.78 6.77
N SER A 97 1.01 4.52 6.33
CA SER A 97 1.03 4.16 4.91
C SER A 97 -0.10 4.83 4.12
N ALA A 98 -1.32 4.81 4.66
CA ALA A 98 -2.48 5.41 4.04
C ALA A 98 -2.36 6.94 3.99
N THR A 99 -1.89 7.57 5.07
CA THR A 99 -1.66 9.02 5.11
C THR A 99 -0.63 9.43 4.06
N THR A 100 0.52 8.74 4.00
CA THR A 100 1.56 9.00 3.00
C THR A 100 1.06 8.76 1.58
N GLY A 101 0.35 7.66 1.34
CA GLY A 101 -0.19 7.32 0.03
C GLY A 101 -1.24 8.32 -0.45
N PHE A 102 -2.15 8.74 0.43
CA PHE A 102 -3.17 9.73 0.14
C PHE A 102 -2.54 11.10 -0.14
N LEU A 103 -1.62 11.55 0.71
CA LEU A 103 -0.93 12.83 0.52
C LEU A 103 -0.14 12.85 -0.80
N THR A 104 0.61 11.79 -1.09
CA THR A 104 1.38 11.69 -2.35
C THR A 104 0.45 11.77 -3.57
N THR A 105 -0.67 11.07 -3.52
CA THR A 105 -1.69 11.06 -4.59
C THR A 105 -2.34 12.43 -4.75
N ALA A 106 -2.68 13.10 -3.64
CA ALA A 106 -3.26 14.44 -3.65
C ALA A 106 -2.28 15.48 -4.19
N VAL A 107 -1.00 15.43 -3.78
CA VAL A 107 0.04 16.33 -4.29
C VAL A 107 0.25 16.10 -5.78
N PHE A 108 0.28 14.85 -6.27
CA PHE A 108 0.40 14.57 -7.70
C PHE A 108 -0.76 15.15 -8.51
N GLY A 109 -2.00 14.93 -8.05
CA GLY A 109 -3.18 15.55 -8.66
C GLY A 109 -3.13 17.08 -8.63
N GLY A 110 -2.70 17.66 -7.51
CA GLY A 110 -2.49 19.10 -7.37
C GLY A 110 -1.48 19.67 -8.37
N VAL A 111 -0.31 19.02 -8.52
CA VAL A 111 0.72 19.40 -9.49
C VAL A 111 0.16 19.40 -10.91
N VAL A 112 -0.51 18.32 -11.31
CA VAL A 112 -1.09 18.21 -12.68
C VAL A 112 -2.15 19.28 -12.90
N GLN A 113 -2.99 19.56 -11.91
CA GLN A 113 -4.03 20.58 -12.00
C GLN A 113 -3.44 22.01 -12.07
N THR A 114 -2.39 22.28 -11.30
CA THR A 114 -1.69 23.57 -11.32
C THR A 114 -1.01 23.80 -12.67
N LEU A 115 -0.32 22.80 -13.21
CA LEU A 115 0.32 22.89 -14.54
C LEU A 115 -0.70 23.08 -15.66
N ALA A 116 -1.90 22.50 -15.53
CA ALA A 116 -2.98 22.71 -16.48
C ALA A 116 -3.57 24.12 -16.40
N THR A 117 -3.67 24.68 -15.18
CA THR A 117 -4.20 26.04 -14.94
C THR A 117 -3.20 27.12 -15.37
N TYR A 118 -1.90 26.88 -15.18
CA TYR A 118 -0.83 27.82 -15.45
C TYR A 118 0.22 27.23 -16.41
N PRO A 119 -0.05 27.22 -17.74
CA PRO A 119 0.82 26.58 -18.73
C PRO A 119 2.26 27.10 -18.76
N VAL A 120 2.50 28.34 -18.32
CA VAL A 120 3.85 28.92 -18.20
C VAL A 120 4.77 28.09 -17.30
N LEU A 121 4.19 27.33 -16.35
CA LEU A 121 4.92 26.46 -15.42
C LEU A 121 5.30 25.10 -16.02
N LEU A 122 4.84 24.76 -17.23
CA LEU A 122 5.16 23.48 -17.87
C LEU A 122 6.67 23.32 -18.14
N SER A 123 7.39 24.42 -18.33
CA SER A 123 8.86 24.44 -18.44
C SER A 123 9.57 23.93 -17.18
N LEU A 124 8.88 23.92 -16.04
CA LEU A 124 9.38 23.44 -14.75
C LEU A 124 8.79 22.08 -14.36
N ALA A 125 8.02 21.42 -15.23
CA ALA A 125 7.27 20.20 -14.90
C ALA A 125 8.14 19.02 -14.41
N SER A 126 9.40 18.96 -14.86
CA SER A 126 10.35 17.91 -14.45
C SER A 126 10.72 17.99 -12.96
N VAL A 127 10.70 19.18 -12.36
CA VAL A 127 11.07 19.39 -10.95
C VAL A 127 10.06 18.72 -9.99
N PRO A 128 8.76 19.07 -9.99
CA PRO A 128 7.80 18.42 -9.10
C PRO A 128 7.58 16.95 -9.47
N TYR A 129 7.72 16.59 -10.75
CA TYR A 129 7.62 15.20 -11.18
C TYR A 129 8.72 14.32 -10.57
N SER A 130 9.98 14.75 -10.66
CA SER A 130 11.11 14.02 -10.09
C SER A 130 11.03 13.94 -8.56
N ALA A 131 10.61 15.03 -7.91
CA ALA A 131 10.40 15.04 -6.47
C ALA A 131 9.35 13.99 -6.05
N LEU A 132 8.24 13.87 -6.79
CA LEU A 132 7.21 12.88 -6.52
C LEU A 132 7.68 11.44 -6.72
N VAL A 133 8.56 11.18 -7.69
CA VAL A 133 9.18 9.85 -7.87
C VAL A 133 10.01 9.47 -6.63
N VAL A 134 10.79 10.40 -6.09
CA VAL A 134 11.55 10.18 -4.85
C VAL A 134 10.61 9.92 -3.67
N VAL A 135 9.59 10.76 -3.47
CA VAL A 135 8.59 10.59 -2.42
C VAL A 135 7.91 9.22 -2.52
N ARG A 136 7.50 8.80 -3.72
CA ARG A 136 6.88 7.50 -3.97
C ARG A 136 7.82 6.34 -3.62
N THR A 137 9.11 6.49 -3.90
CA THR A 137 10.10 5.45 -3.59
C THR A 137 10.33 5.33 -2.08
N LEU A 138 10.42 6.46 -1.38
CA LEU A 138 10.50 6.50 0.09
C LEU A 138 9.22 6.02 0.78
N ALA A 139 8.05 6.21 0.16
CA ALA A 139 6.78 5.63 0.64
C ALA A 139 6.81 4.09 0.66
N GLY A 140 7.78 3.45 0.00
CA GLY A 140 8.06 2.02 0.20
C GLY A 140 8.39 1.67 1.65
N LEU A 141 9.08 2.56 2.39
CA LEU A 141 9.40 2.36 3.81
C LEU A 141 8.14 2.41 4.68
N THR A 142 7.21 3.31 4.38
CA THR A 142 5.99 3.42 5.17
C THR A 142 5.14 2.15 5.03
N LEU A 143 5.07 1.57 3.82
CA LEU A 143 4.43 0.27 3.57
C LEU A 143 5.17 -0.92 4.17
N ALA A 144 6.49 -0.85 4.35
CA ALA A 144 7.24 -1.93 5.00
C ALA A 144 6.83 -2.11 6.47
N LEU A 145 6.46 -1.03 7.17
CA LEU A 145 6.07 -1.06 8.57
C LEU A 145 4.83 -1.95 8.84
N PRO A 146 3.65 -1.75 8.21
CA PRO A 146 2.51 -2.63 8.43
C PRO A 146 2.78 -4.06 7.98
N LEU A 147 3.58 -4.28 6.93
CA LEU A 147 3.93 -5.63 6.49
C LEU A 147 4.78 -6.38 7.52
N ALA A 148 5.79 -5.70 8.09
CA ALA A 148 6.61 -6.25 9.17
C ALA A 148 5.78 -6.47 10.45
N ALA A 149 4.90 -5.53 10.79
CA ALA A 149 3.99 -5.68 11.92
C ALA A 149 3.05 -6.87 11.74
N CYS A 150 2.50 -7.07 10.53
CA CYS A 150 1.70 -8.24 10.21
C CYS A 150 2.50 -9.54 10.30
N ALA A 151 3.77 -9.55 9.86
CA ALA A 151 4.64 -10.70 9.98
C ALA A 151 4.79 -11.14 11.45
N VAL A 152 5.11 -10.19 12.33
CA VAL A 152 5.25 -10.43 13.77
C VAL A 152 3.90 -10.87 14.38
N ALA A 153 2.81 -10.18 14.03
CA ALA A 153 1.48 -10.52 14.53
C ALA A 153 1.04 -11.94 14.14
N VAL A 154 1.25 -12.35 12.88
CA VAL A 154 0.94 -13.72 12.42
C VAL A 154 1.77 -14.76 13.15
N LEU A 155 3.08 -14.53 13.28
CA LEU A 155 3.99 -15.49 13.93
C LEU A 155 3.73 -15.63 15.43
N ARG A 156 3.22 -14.56 16.09
CA ARG A 156 2.90 -14.56 17.52
C ARG A 156 1.51 -15.08 17.83
N THR A 157 0.50 -14.62 17.10
CA THR A 157 -0.91 -14.93 17.40
C THR A 157 -1.39 -16.23 16.77
N GLU A 158 -0.67 -16.75 15.77
CA GLU A 158 -1.08 -17.90 14.96
C GLU A 158 -2.49 -17.74 14.34
N ALA A 159 -2.98 -16.50 14.24
CA ALA A 159 -4.29 -16.17 13.67
C ALA A 159 -4.39 -16.58 12.19
N PHE A 160 -3.24 -16.68 11.50
CA PHE A 160 -3.12 -17.13 10.12
C PHE A 160 -2.00 -18.18 9.99
N PRO A 161 -1.94 -18.94 8.88
CA PRO A 161 -0.87 -19.88 8.64
C PRO A 161 0.52 -19.25 8.71
N LYS A 162 1.49 -19.92 9.36
CA LYS A 162 2.85 -19.40 9.60
C LYS A 162 3.59 -18.94 8.34
N TRP A 163 3.35 -19.59 7.19
CA TRP A 163 3.96 -19.21 5.92
C TRP A 163 3.58 -17.78 5.50
N VAL A 164 2.39 -17.31 5.87
CA VAL A 164 1.92 -15.95 5.59
C VAL A 164 2.72 -14.92 6.38
N GLY A 165 3.10 -15.24 7.61
CA GLY A 165 3.97 -14.40 8.44
C GLY A 165 5.34 -14.23 7.78
N TRP A 166 5.98 -15.32 7.36
CA TRP A 166 7.25 -15.29 6.63
C TRP A 166 7.15 -14.54 5.30
N PHE A 167 6.07 -14.76 4.54
CA PHE A 167 5.84 -14.05 3.29
C PHE A 167 5.68 -12.53 3.53
N SER A 168 4.92 -12.13 4.56
CA SER A 168 4.76 -10.72 4.94
C SER A 168 6.10 -10.07 5.28
N GLY A 169 6.95 -10.78 6.05
CA GLY A 169 8.30 -10.31 6.39
C GLY A 169 9.21 -10.19 5.17
N PHE A 170 9.12 -11.14 4.23
CA PHE A 170 9.85 -11.07 2.97
C PHE A 170 9.43 -9.86 2.11
N VAL A 171 8.11 -9.61 1.96
CA VAL A 171 7.62 -8.43 1.22
C VAL A 171 8.05 -7.13 1.91
N ALA A 172 8.04 -7.07 3.24
CA ALA A 172 8.53 -5.93 4.00
C ALA A 172 10.03 -5.66 3.71
N LEU A 173 10.86 -6.70 3.72
CA LEU A 173 12.27 -6.60 3.41
C LEU A 173 12.50 -6.06 1.98
N VAL A 174 11.80 -6.62 0.99
CA VAL A 174 11.90 -6.17 -0.40
C VAL A 174 11.46 -4.71 -0.55
N ARG A 175 10.45 -4.26 0.22
CA ARG A 175 10.04 -2.85 0.25
C ARG A 175 11.12 -1.92 0.81
N VAL A 176 11.82 -2.34 1.87
CA VAL A 176 12.96 -1.59 2.41
C VAL A 176 14.09 -1.51 1.39
N LEU A 177 14.45 -2.64 0.78
CA LEU A 177 15.48 -2.69 -0.25
C LEU A 177 15.12 -1.82 -1.46
N GLY A 178 13.86 -1.83 -1.89
CA GLY A 178 13.34 -0.97 -2.96
C GLY A 178 13.40 0.51 -2.61
N ALA A 179 13.20 0.89 -1.35
CA ALA A 179 13.30 2.28 -0.93
C ALA A 179 14.76 2.79 -0.86
N LEU A 180 15.71 1.91 -0.51
CA LEU A 180 17.14 2.24 -0.47
C LEU A 180 17.70 2.59 -1.84
N THR A 181 17.00 2.24 -2.92
CA THR A 181 17.45 2.55 -4.27
C THR A 181 17.40 4.05 -4.61
N VAL A 182 16.72 4.87 -3.78
CA VAL A 182 16.78 6.34 -3.82
C VAL A 182 18.22 6.86 -3.77
N ILE A 183 19.13 6.14 -3.13
CA ILE A 183 20.55 6.54 -3.00
C ILE A 183 21.30 6.29 -4.31
N SER A 184 20.77 5.46 -5.22
CA SER A 184 21.41 5.14 -6.49
C SER A 184 20.94 6.09 -7.61
N GLY A 185 21.90 6.69 -8.32
CA GLY A 185 21.62 7.74 -9.31
C GLY A 185 21.24 7.24 -10.71
N ALA A 186 21.52 5.97 -11.07
CA ALA A 186 21.28 5.44 -12.41
C ALA A 186 21.20 3.91 -12.47
N GLY A 187 20.65 3.39 -13.58
CA GLY A 187 20.67 1.97 -13.92
C GLY A 187 19.48 1.16 -13.42
N VAL A 188 19.65 -0.15 -13.29
CA VAL A 188 18.57 -1.09 -12.89
C VAL A 188 18.11 -0.88 -11.45
N LEU A 189 18.84 -0.07 -10.67
CA LEU A 189 18.46 0.35 -9.33
C LEU A 189 17.88 1.77 -9.30
N ALA A 190 17.72 2.48 -10.43
CA ALA A 190 17.12 3.81 -10.39
C ALA A 190 15.73 3.79 -9.68
N PRO A 191 15.31 4.87 -9.00
CA PRO A 191 14.06 4.93 -8.23
C PRO A 191 12.78 4.60 -9.03
N ASP A 192 12.86 4.67 -10.36
CA ASP A 192 11.76 4.36 -11.30
C ASP A 192 12.00 3.08 -12.12
N SER A 193 13.03 2.31 -11.77
CA SER A 193 13.36 1.06 -12.43
C SER A 193 12.33 -0.04 -12.13
N VAL A 194 12.30 -1.05 -12.99
CA VAL A 194 11.43 -2.22 -12.81
C VAL A 194 11.73 -2.95 -11.49
N LEU A 195 13.01 -3.06 -11.11
CA LEU A 195 13.40 -3.72 -9.85
C LEU A 195 13.02 -2.89 -8.62
N ALA A 196 13.20 -1.57 -8.66
CA ALA A 196 12.88 -0.70 -7.52
C ALA A 196 11.37 -0.52 -7.32
N SER A 197 10.58 -0.52 -8.40
CA SER A 197 9.15 -0.19 -8.35
C SER A 197 8.24 -1.38 -8.61
N SER A 198 8.45 -2.14 -9.68
CA SER A 198 7.49 -3.16 -10.14
C SER A 198 7.54 -4.41 -9.28
N VAL A 199 8.72 -4.86 -8.88
CA VAL A 199 8.88 -6.06 -8.03
C VAL A 199 8.25 -5.86 -6.64
N PRO A 200 8.56 -4.79 -5.87
CA PRO A 200 7.91 -4.56 -4.58
C PRO A 200 6.40 -4.36 -4.70
N ASN A 201 5.92 -3.68 -5.76
CA ASN A 201 4.50 -3.50 -6.00
C ASN A 201 3.78 -4.81 -6.32
N ALA A 202 4.36 -5.66 -7.17
CA ALA A 202 3.80 -6.97 -7.48
C ALA A 202 3.73 -7.87 -6.23
N LEU A 203 4.79 -7.89 -5.42
CA LEU A 203 4.80 -8.67 -4.18
C LEU A 203 3.76 -8.16 -3.18
N THR A 204 3.60 -6.84 -3.01
CA THR A 204 2.54 -6.29 -2.15
C THR A 204 1.15 -6.56 -2.72
N ALA A 205 0.96 -6.55 -4.03
CA ALA A 205 -0.30 -6.93 -4.67
C ALA A 205 -0.66 -8.38 -4.38
N VAL A 206 0.30 -9.30 -4.53
CA VAL A 206 0.12 -10.72 -4.18
C VAL A 206 -0.17 -10.88 -2.69
N TRP A 207 0.58 -10.19 -1.83
CA TRP A 207 0.34 -10.19 -0.38
C TRP A 207 -1.06 -9.72 -0.01
N LEU A 208 -1.49 -8.58 -0.57
CA LEU A 208 -2.81 -8.02 -0.32
C LEU A 208 -3.90 -9.00 -0.77
N LEU A 209 -3.74 -9.62 -1.95
CA LEU A 209 -4.67 -10.63 -2.45
C LEU A 209 -4.76 -11.87 -1.55
N VAL A 210 -3.61 -12.38 -1.09
CA VAL A 210 -3.53 -13.51 -0.16
C VAL A 210 -4.25 -13.19 1.15
N MET A 211 -3.91 -12.06 1.79
CA MET A 211 -4.49 -11.66 3.06
C MET A 211 -5.98 -11.35 2.96
N SER A 212 -6.40 -10.69 1.88
CA SER A 212 -7.82 -10.49 1.57
C SER A 212 -8.55 -11.82 1.41
N GLY A 213 -7.96 -12.78 0.69
CA GLY A 213 -8.53 -14.11 0.51
C GLY A 213 -8.69 -14.87 1.83
N LEU A 214 -7.70 -14.77 2.73
CA LEU A 214 -7.76 -15.40 4.05
C LEU A 214 -8.86 -14.76 4.92
N LEU A 215 -8.93 -13.43 4.99
CA LEU A 215 -9.99 -12.72 5.73
C LEU A 215 -11.40 -13.01 5.20
N VAL A 216 -11.56 -13.22 3.90
CA VAL A 216 -12.86 -13.61 3.32
C VAL A 216 -13.23 -15.06 3.66
N ARG A 217 -12.24 -15.96 3.69
CA ARG A 217 -12.44 -17.41 3.93
C ARG A 217 -12.67 -17.74 5.40
N GLU A 218 -12.02 -17.05 6.32
CA GLU A 218 -12.13 -17.34 7.75
C GLU A 218 -13.55 -17.10 8.29
N HIS A 219 -14.23 -18.21 8.61
CA HIS A 219 -15.07 -18.24 9.79
C HIS A 219 -14.07 -18.40 10.93
N LEU A 220 -13.75 -17.33 11.67
CA LEU A 220 -12.91 -17.44 12.87
C LEU A 220 -13.38 -18.67 13.67
N PRO A 221 -12.52 -19.67 13.96
CA PRO A 221 -12.88 -20.71 14.89
C PRO A 221 -13.30 -20.00 16.17
N VAL A 222 -14.54 -20.24 16.59
CA VAL A 222 -15.00 -19.84 17.92
C VAL A 222 -14.05 -20.54 18.88
N LEU A 223 -13.03 -19.83 19.38
CA LEU A 223 -12.41 -20.19 20.64
C LEU A 223 -13.55 -20.09 21.65
N GLY A 224 -14.25 -21.21 21.83
CA GLY A 224 -15.20 -21.36 22.92
C GLY A 224 -14.45 -20.98 24.19
N PRO A 225 -15.11 -20.32 25.15
CA PRO A 225 -14.45 -19.96 26.39
C PRO A 225 -13.83 -21.23 26.95
N GLN A 226 -12.49 -21.32 26.92
CA GLN A 226 -11.77 -22.27 27.73
C GLN A 226 -12.22 -21.92 29.14
N ARG A 227 -13.17 -22.69 29.66
CA ARG A 227 -13.50 -22.71 31.08
C ARG A 227 -12.15 -22.92 31.75
N ARG A 228 -11.57 -21.84 32.29
CA ARG A 228 -10.55 -21.95 33.32
C ARG A 228 -11.16 -22.91 34.32
N GLY A 229 -10.58 -24.10 34.41
CA GLY A 229 -10.98 -25.10 35.37
C GLY A 229 -11.07 -24.39 36.71
N ALA A 230 -12.22 -24.53 37.36
CA ALA A 230 -12.36 -24.19 38.75
C ALA A 230 -11.26 -24.98 39.48
N VAL A 231 -10.24 -24.26 39.94
CA VAL A 231 -9.33 -24.79 40.96
C VAL A 231 -10.16 -24.75 42.24
N VAL A 232 -10.59 -25.94 42.65
CA VAL A 232 -11.22 -26.23 43.94
C VAL A 232 -10.18 -26.07 45.04
#